data_AF-A0A974PEQ1-F1
#
_entry.id   AF-A0A974PEQ1-F1
#
_cell.length_a   1.000
_cell.length_b   1.000
_cell.length_c   1.000
_cell.angle_alpha   90.00
_cell.angle_beta   90.00
_cell.angle_gamma   90.00
#
_symmetry.space_group_name_H-M   'P 1'
#
loop_
_entity.id
_entity.type
_entity.pdbx_description
1 polymer ?
#
loop_
_entity_poly.entity_id
_entity_poly.type
_entity_poly.pdbx_seq_one_letter_code
_entity_poly.pdbx_strand_id
1 'polypeptide(L)'
;MGAALLGGAWLCRRRTGTAGGWLAARAALAAALWTAAGSAVLLQVSERITGPSSTVAARGLFYRDAWKLAAEAPWLGRGGGTWRSTYLAAQSRPYVGSQVHSGYLDLLLNLGGAGLAVILLFLLAAGWLVAAGAPRLLPPLLALALHSAVDFDWSYGLVWLLLFLLPALARAEKLHHAAPDNSPVRPISAKSPPITGGPGRLVPFAVQHRLLRVSVVTLLCGVTLALSVLSFQMMKGESLYKQAAGASHSEERIPLLRQSLQWNPRQPKAAAALSRMLPEPEGSALLRKALGYTPEDAALNWELAKRAMRGNHPGTALYRVRKGEALDVFNVVKRVEAAEGMLDMSVRKLKAGDELRGAPERRCRIGAAAGVPSVG
;
A
#
# COMPACT_ATOMS: atom_id res chain seq x y z
N MET A 1 36.20 -12.54 14.89
CA MET A 1 36.65 -11.56 15.91
C MET A 1 38.17 -11.58 16.17
N GLY A 2 38.89 -12.71 16.05
CA GLY A 2 40.35 -12.75 16.31
C GLY A 2 41.28 -12.27 15.18
N ALA A 3 40.86 -12.31 13.91
CA ALA A 3 41.77 -12.08 12.78
C ALA A 3 42.23 -10.61 12.60
N ALA A 4 41.36 -9.64 12.91
CA ALA A 4 41.69 -8.21 12.78
C ALA A 4 42.68 -7.73 13.86
N LEU A 5 42.55 -8.23 15.08
CA LEU A 5 43.46 -7.92 16.19
C LEU A 5 44.86 -8.56 15.97
N LEU A 6 44.90 -9.78 15.44
CA LEU A 6 46.16 -10.45 15.10
C LEU A 6 46.87 -9.77 13.92
N GLY A 7 46.12 -9.31 12.91
CA GLY A 7 46.68 -8.54 11.78
C GLY A 7 47.30 -7.21 12.21
N GLY A 8 46.65 -6.47 13.12
CA GLY A 8 47.19 -5.23 13.68
C GLY A 8 48.45 -5.44 14.50
N ALA A 9 48.47 -6.46 15.37
CA ALA A 9 49.63 -6.78 16.19
C ALA A 9 50.84 -7.31 15.36
N TRP A 10 50.58 -7.97 14.23
CA TRP A 10 51.61 -8.45 13.31
C TRP A 10 52.24 -7.32 12.50
N LEU A 11 51.45 -6.35 12.05
CA LEU A 11 51.94 -5.14 11.36
C LEU A 11 52.77 -4.23 12.30
N CYS A 12 52.37 -4.09 13.57
CA CYS A 12 53.14 -3.36 14.58
C CYS A 12 54.52 -3.98 14.84
N ARG A 13 54.66 -5.30 14.71
CA ARG A 13 55.93 -6.02 14.93
C ARG A 13 56.95 -5.86 13.79
N ARG A 14 56.52 -5.47 12.58
CA ARG A 14 57.39 -5.40 11.39
C ARG A 14 57.88 -4.00 11.00
N ARG A 15 57.41 -2.93 11.65
CA ARG A 15 57.82 -1.54 11.34
C ARG A 15 58.40 -0.83 12.56
N THR A 16 59.59 -1.23 12.98
CA THR A 16 60.40 -0.48 13.95
C THR A 16 61.22 0.59 13.24
N GLY A 17 60.57 1.72 12.95
CA GLY A 17 61.20 2.98 12.59
C GLY A 17 60.34 4.11 13.16
N THR A 18 60.94 5.18 13.67
CA THR A 18 60.28 6.23 14.47
C THR A 18 59.11 6.93 13.74
N ALA A 19 59.13 6.98 12.41
CA ALA A 19 58.00 7.46 11.59
C ALA A 19 56.89 6.41 11.32
N GLY A 20 57.19 5.12 11.45
CA GLY A 20 56.25 4.01 11.24
C GLY A 20 55.36 3.68 12.44
N GLY A 21 55.81 4.01 13.66
CA GLY A 21 55.08 3.74 14.90
C GLY A 21 53.78 4.55 15.03
N TRP A 22 53.76 5.82 14.60
CA TRP A 22 52.57 6.66 14.66
C TRP A 22 51.49 6.24 13.66
N LEU A 23 51.89 5.86 12.44
CA LEU A 23 50.97 5.32 11.42
C LEU A 23 50.40 3.96 11.86
N ALA A 24 51.22 3.09 12.45
CA ALA A 24 50.77 1.81 13.00
C ALA A 24 49.80 2.01 14.19
N ALA A 25 50.10 2.94 15.09
CA ALA A 25 49.22 3.30 16.21
C ALA A 25 47.87 3.85 15.72
N ARG A 26 47.86 4.73 14.72
CA ARG A 26 46.62 5.25 14.11
C ARG A 26 45.79 4.15 13.44
N ALA A 27 46.43 3.24 12.72
CA ALA A 27 45.74 2.11 12.10
C ALA A 27 45.13 1.17 13.15
N ALA A 28 45.85 0.90 14.24
CA ALA A 28 45.35 0.10 15.36
C ALA A 28 44.18 0.79 16.08
N LEU A 29 44.26 2.10 16.32
CA LEU A 29 43.17 2.90 16.90
C LEU A 29 41.93 2.92 16.01
N ALA A 30 42.11 3.11 14.70
CA ALA A 30 41.01 3.07 13.73
C ALA A 30 40.35 1.68 13.69
N ALA A 31 41.14 0.60 13.68
CA ALA A 31 40.62 -0.76 13.73
C ALA A 31 39.87 -1.03 15.04
N ALA A 32 40.42 -0.60 16.19
CA ALA A 32 39.78 -0.73 17.50
C ALA A 32 38.44 0.02 17.54
N LEU A 33 38.41 1.27 17.09
CA LEU A 33 37.19 2.08 16.99
C LEU A 33 36.15 1.44 16.06
N TRP A 34 36.57 0.92 14.90
CA TRP A 34 35.69 0.19 13.99
C TRP A 34 35.11 -1.07 14.63
N THR A 35 35.91 -1.84 15.34
CA THR A 35 35.44 -3.05 16.04
C THR A 35 34.53 -2.72 17.21
N ALA A 36 34.82 -1.66 17.97
CA ALA A 36 33.99 -1.20 19.08
C ALA A 36 32.63 -0.70 18.56
N ALA A 37 32.63 0.13 17.50
CA ALA A 37 31.42 0.60 16.86
C ALA A 37 30.60 -0.56 16.26
N GLY A 38 31.26 -1.48 15.55
CA GLY A 38 30.61 -2.68 15.01
C GLY A 38 30.02 -3.57 16.09
N SER A 39 30.72 -3.75 17.22
CA SER A 39 30.23 -4.54 18.36
C SER A 39 29.04 -3.88 19.04
N ALA A 40 29.07 -2.55 19.23
CA ALA A 40 27.96 -1.79 19.79
C ALA A 40 26.70 -1.90 18.90
N VAL A 41 26.86 -1.82 17.57
CA VAL A 41 25.77 -2.03 16.62
C VAL A 41 25.23 -3.46 16.71
N LEU A 42 26.11 -4.47 16.76
CA LEU A 42 25.69 -5.88 16.85
C LEU A 42 24.93 -6.20 18.13
N LEU A 43 25.33 -5.62 19.28
CA LEU A 43 24.59 -5.77 20.53
C LEU A 43 23.19 -5.17 20.42
N GLN A 44 23.09 -3.95 19.86
CA GLN A 44 21.80 -3.27 19.67
C GLN A 44 20.89 -3.99 18.66
N VAL A 45 21.47 -4.60 17.62
CA VAL A 45 20.74 -5.44 16.66
C VAL A 45 20.31 -6.76 17.30
N SER A 46 21.15 -7.39 18.11
CA SER A 46 20.86 -8.66 18.79
C SER A 46 19.62 -8.56 19.67
N GLU A 47 19.49 -7.48 20.46
CA GLU A 47 18.31 -7.24 21.30
C GLU A 47 17.03 -7.08 20.47
N ARG A 48 17.12 -6.46 19.29
CA ARG A 48 15.96 -6.30 18.37
C ARG A 48 15.54 -7.59 17.68
N ILE A 49 16.42 -8.60 17.62
CA ILE A 49 16.19 -9.91 17.02
C ILE A 49 15.73 -10.93 18.06
N THR A 50 16.41 -10.98 19.21
CA THR A 50 16.24 -12.03 20.23
C THR A 50 15.35 -11.61 21.41
N GLY A 51 15.03 -10.32 21.53
CA GLY A 51 14.19 -9.81 22.61
C GLY A 51 12.77 -10.40 22.61
N PRO A 52 12.08 -10.42 23.77
CA PRO A 52 10.71 -10.94 23.91
C PRO A 52 9.69 -10.26 22.98
N SER A 53 9.97 -9.01 22.60
CA SER A 53 9.17 -8.19 21.68
C SER A 53 9.94 -7.89 20.40
N SER A 54 10.63 -8.91 19.83
CA SER A 54 11.49 -8.68 18.68
C SER A 54 10.69 -8.16 17.48
N THR A 55 11.19 -7.08 16.89
CA THR A 55 10.62 -6.46 15.68
C THR A 55 10.58 -7.45 14.51
N VAL A 56 11.52 -8.40 14.50
CA VAL A 56 11.59 -9.50 13.53
C VAL A 56 10.44 -10.47 13.71
N ALA A 57 10.12 -10.89 14.94
CA ALA A 57 8.98 -11.77 15.19
C ALA A 57 7.65 -11.10 14.80
N ALA A 58 7.50 -9.80 15.09
CA ALA A 58 6.34 -9.03 14.66
C ALA A 58 6.20 -9.00 13.13
N ARG A 59 7.28 -8.73 12.39
CA ARG A 59 7.28 -8.78 10.91
C ARG A 59 7.00 -10.17 10.37
N GLY A 60 7.50 -11.22 11.01
CA GLY A 60 7.20 -12.61 10.65
C GLY A 60 5.69 -12.92 10.69
N LEU A 61 4.96 -12.35 11.67
CA LEU A 61 3.50 -12.46 11.71
C LEU A 61 2.85 -11.74 10.53
N PHE A 62 3.32 -10.52 10.20
CA PHE A 62 2.77 -9.76 9.08
C PHE A 62 2.96 -10.52 7.77
N TYR A 63 4.15 -11.10 7.56
CA TYR A 63 4.48 -11.82 6.33
C TYR A 63 3.63 -13.08 6.21
N ARG A 64 3.46 -13.82 7.30
CA ARG A 64 2.58 -15.00 7.33
C ARG A 64 1.15 -14.64 6.91
N ASP A 65 0.60 -13.59 7.51
CA ASP A 65 -0.79 -13.22 7.24
C ASP A 65 -0.93 -12.56 5.84
N ALA A 66 0.10 -11.87 5.36
CA ALA A 66 0.18 -11.40 3.98
C ALA A 66 0.21 -12.54 2.96
N TRP A 67 0.95 -13.62 3.22
CA TRP A 67 0.96 -14.80 2.34
C TRP A 67 -0.41 -15.48 2.26
N LYS A 68 -1.14 -15.56 3.37
CA LYS A 68 -2.52 -16.06 3.37
C LYS A 68 -3.42 -15.20 2.50
N LEU A 69 -3.36 -13.88 2.66
CA LEU A 69 -4.11 -12.94 1.82
C LEU A 69 -3.74 -13.04 0.33
N ALA A 70 -2.44 -13.21 0.02
CA ALA A 70 -1.96 -13.38 -1.34
C ALA A 70 -2.51 -14.65 -1.99
N ALA A 71 -2.67 -15.73 -1.23
CA ALA A 71 -3.23 -16.99 -1.73
C ALA A 71 -4.70 -16.86 -2.17
N GLU A 72 -5.44 -15.87 -1.67
CA GLU A 72 -6.83 -15.64 -2.05
C GLU A 72 -6.99 -14.93 -3.40
N ALA A 73 -5.93 -14.28 -3.92
CA ALA A 73 -5.90 -13.64 -5.24
C ALA A 73 -4.49 -13.69 -5.87
N PRO A 74 -3.98 -14.90 -6.19
CA PRO A 74 -2.54 -15.12 -6.42
C PRO A 74 -2.00 -14.48 -7.71
N TRP A 75 -2.85 -14.26 -8.73
CA TRP A 75 -2.38 -13.82 -10.05
C TRP A 75 -2.42 -12.31 -10.26
N LEU A 76 -3.58 -11.70 -9.96
CA LEU A 76 -3.83 -10.27 -10.19
C LEU A 76 -3.87 -9.44 -8.91
N GLY A 77 -3.78 -10.08 -7.74
CA GLY A 77 -3.90 -9.42 -6.45
C GLY A 77 -5.31 -8.86 -6.22
N ARG A 78 -5.41 -7.97 -5.24
CA ARG A 78 -6.67 -7.32 -4.82
C ARG A 78 -6.75 -5.83 -5.12
N GLY A 79 -5.74 -5.28 -5.79
CA GLY A 79 -5.62 -3.85 -6.09
C GLY A 79 -4.85 -3.07 -5.01
N GLY A 80 -4.63 -1.78 -5.27
CA GLY A 80 -3.76 -0.95 -4.45
C GLY A 80 -4.25 -0.75 -3.01
N GLY A 81 -3.33 -0.85 -2.04
CA GLY A 81 -3.62 -0.62 -0.62
C GLY A 81 -4.32 -1.81 0.06
N THR A 82 -4.19 -3.01 -0.51
CA THR A 82 -4.83 -4.24 0.00
C THR A 82 -4.52 -4.44 1.48
N TRP A 83 -3.23 -4.48 1.85
CA TRP A 83 -2.82 -4.67 3.24
C TRP A 83 -3.49 -3.66 4.19
N ARG A 84 -3.44 -2.37 3.86
CA ARG A 84 -4.01 -1.30 4.70
C ARG A 84 -5.50 -1.49 4.97
N SER A 85 -6.25 -2.06 4.03
CA SER A 85 -7.70 -2.24 4.13
C SER A 85 -8.12 -3.56 4.77
N THR A 86 -7.31 -4.61 4.66
CA THR A 86 -7.71 -5.98 5.03
C THR A 86 -6.90 -6.59 6.17
N TYR A 87 -5.80 -5.97 6.61
CA TYR A 87 -4.92 -6.60 7.61
C TYR A 87 -5.65 -6.94 8.92
N LEU A 88 -6.61 -6.12 9.35
CA LEU A 88 -7.41 -6.36 10.56
C LEU A 88 -8.26 -7.63 10.49
N ALA A 89 -8.66 -8.04 9.28
CA ALA A 89 -9.38 -9.28 9.03
C ALA A 89 -8.42 -10.49 8.95
N ALA A 90 -7.23 -10.29 8.39
CA ALA A 90 -6.23 -11.35 8.20
C ALA A 90 -5.39 -11.66 9.43
N GLN A 91 -5.40 -10.77 10.42
CA GLN A 91 -4.61 -10.87 11.63
C GLN A 91 -4.79 -12.22 12.32
N SER A 92 -3.66 -12.85 12.59
CA SER A 92 -3.57 -14.08 13.38
C SER A 92 -3.27 -13.85 14.86
N ARG A 93 -2.77 -12.65 15.20
CA ARG A 93 -2.48 -12.16 16.55
C ARG A 93 -2.74 -10.66 16.59
N PRO A 94 -3.03 -10.08 17.77
CA PRO A 94 -3.24 -8.65 17.89
C PRO A 94 -1.93 -7.89 17.60
N TYR A 95 -1.89 -7.18 16.48
CA TYR A 95 -0.82 -6.26 16.14
C TYR A 95 -1.38 -4.99 15.51
N VAL A 96 -0.56 -3.96 15.39
CA VAL A 96 -0.91 -2.73 14.66
C VAL A 96 0.18 -2.45 13.64
N GLY A 97 -0.21 -2.32 12.38
CA GLY A 97 0.75 -2.14 11.29
C GLY A 97 0.04 -1.97 9.96
N SER A 98 -0.23 -0.72 9.57
CA SER A 98 -0.84 -0.42 8.26
C SER A 98 0.09 -0.62 7.06
N GLN A 99 1.32 -1.11 7.32
CA GLN A 99 2.33 -1.45 6.33
C GLN A 99 2.81 -2.88 6.57
N VAL A 100 3.00 -3.64 5.49
CA VAL A 100 3.48 -5.02 5.57
C VAL A 100 4.99 -5.09 5.83
N HIS A 101 5.71 -3.97 5.62
CA HIS A 101 7.17 -3.87 5.69
C HIS A 101 7.92 -4.78 4.71
N SER A 102 7.37 -4.97 3.52
CA SER A 102 8.06 -5.61 2.40
C SER A 102 7.44 -5.13 1.09
N GLY A 103 8.23 -4.46 0.25
CA GLY A 103 7.79 -3.99 -1.06
C GLY A 103 7.33 -5.13 -1.97
N TYR A 104 7.94 -6.31 -1.86
CA TYR A 104 7.56 -7.50 -2.64
C TYR A 104 6.21 -8.06 -2.21
N LEU A 105 5.96 -8.16 -0.90
CA LEU A 105 4.65 -8.63 -0.41
C LEU A 105 3.56 -7.60 -0.68
N ASP A 106 3.84 -6.30 -0.53
CA ASP A 106 2.87 -5.27 -0.88
C ASP A 106 2.50 -5.32 -2.37
N LEU A 107 3.49 -5.48 -3.25
CA LEU A 107 3.27 -5.66 -4.69
C LEU A 107 2.50 -6.96 -5.00
N LEU A 108 2.84 -8.06 -4.34
CA LEU A 108 2.14 -9.34 -4.49
C LEU A 108 0.66 -9.22 -4.07
N LEU A 109 0.38 -8.54 -2.96
CA LEU A 109 -0.99 -8.31 -2.51
C LEU A 109 -1.77 -7.42 -3.49
N ASN A 110 -1.10 -6.38 -4.02
CA ASN A 110 -1.76 -5.36 -4.83
C ASN A 110 -1.94 -5.79 -6.30
N LEU A 111 -0.93 -6.44 -6.90
CA LEU A 111 -0.88 -6.79 -8.33
C LEU A 111 -0.75 -8.29 -8.60
N GLY A 112 -0.65 -9.12 -7.56
CA GLY A 112 -0.47 -10.56 -7.67
C GLY A 112 0.88 -10.97 -8.22
N GLY A 113 0.99 -12.26 -8.52
CA GLY A 113 2.17 -12.88 -9.10
C GLY A 113 2.55 -12.30 -10.46
N ALA A 114 1.57 -11.80 -11.24
CA ALA A 114 1.85 -11.14 -12.51
C ALA A 114 2.64 -9.84 -12.32
N GLY A 115 2.20 -8.97 -11.41
CA GLY A 115 2.94 -7.74 -11.09
C GLY A 115 4.29 -8.03 -10.44
N LEU A 116 4.36 -9.01 -9.54
CA LEU A 116 5.61 -9.44 -8.93
C LEU A 116 6.60 -9.95 -9.98
N ALA A 117 6.17 -10.77 -10.92
CA ALA A 117 7.01 -11.29 -12.00
C ALA A 117 7.60 -10.16 -12.86
N VAL A 118 6.79 -9.14 -13.20
CA VAL A 118 7.27 -7.97 -13.95
C VAL A 118 8.38 -7.24 -13.20
N ILE A 119 8.22 -7.02 -11.89
CA ILE A 119 9.25 -6.34 -11.08
C ILE A 119 10.50 -7.20 -10.91
N LEU A 120 10.36 -8.51 -10.71
CA LEU A 120 11.51 -9.41 -10.65
C LEU A 120 12.29 -9.43 -11.96
N LEU A 121 11.61 -9.47 -13.11
CA LEU A 121 12.24 -9.38 -14.42
C LEU A 121 12.96 -8.03 -14.61
N PHE A 122 12.34 -6.93 -14.19
CA PHE A 122 12.97 -5.62 -14.21
C PHE A 122 14.26 -5.60 -13.36
N LEU A 123 14.22 -6.12 -12.14
CA LEU A 123 15.39 -6.17 -11.25
C LEU A 123 16.51 -7.06 -11.81
N LEU A 124 16.16 -8.21 -12.41
CA LEU A 124 17.11 -9.09 -13.09
C LEU A 124 17.77 -8.39 -14.28
N ALA A 125 16.97 -7.72 -15.12
CA ALA A 125 17.48 -6.95 -16.25
C ALA A 125 18.38 -5.79 -15.79
N ALA A 126 17.98 -5.05 -14.76
CA ALA A 126 18.78 -3.98 -14.18
C ALA A 126 20.10 -4.53 -13.61
N GLY A 127 20.06 -5.63 -12.87
CA GLY A 127 21.24 -6.32 -12.34
C GLY A 127 22.20 -6.76 -13.44
N TRP A 128 21.67 -7.33 -14.53
CA TRP A 128 22.47 -7.73 -15.69
C TRP A 128 23.11 -6.53 -16.40
N LEU A 129 22.34 -5.46 -16.67
CA LEU A 129 22.87 -4.22 -17.27
C LEU A 129 23.99 -3.62 -16.43
N VAL A 130 23.78 -3.56 -15.10
CA VAL A 130 24.76 -3.02 -14.17
C VAL A 130 26.01 -3.89 -14.11
N ALA A 131 25.86 -5.21 -13.96
CA ALA A 131 26.99 -6.12 -13.91
C ALA A 131 27.84 -6.08 -15.20
N ALA A 132 27.20 -5.93 -16.36
CA ALA A 132 27.88 -5.93 -17.65
C ALA A 132 28.44 -4.56 -18.08
N GLY A 133 28.02 -3.46 -17.45
CA GLY A 133 28.42 -2.09 -17.84
C GLY A 133 29.26 -1.38 -16.78
N ALA A 134 28.90 -1.52 -15.51
CA ALA A 134 29.55 -0.85 -14.39
C ALA A 134 29.38 -1.69 -13.11
N PRO A 135 30.12 -2.81 -12.93
CA PRO A 135 29.93 -3.73 -11.81
C PRO A 135 30.09 -3.08 -10.44
N ARG A 136 30.80 -1.95 -10.35
CA ARG A 136 30.91 -1.10 -9.15
C ARG A 136 29.56 -0.56 -8.65
N LEU A 137 28.54 -0.48 -9.51
CA LEU A 137 27.19 -0.04 -9.16
C LEU A 137 26.29 -1.20 -8.69
N LEU A 138 26.77 -2.44 -8.71
CA LEU A 138 25.99 -3.60 -8.28
C LEU A 138 25.69 -3.60 -6.78
N PRO A 139 26.65 -3.29 -5.87
CA PRO A 139 26.36 -3.22 -4.44
C PRO A 139 25.22 -2.25 -4.05
N PRO A 140 25.17 -0.98 -4.52
CA PRO A 140 24.06 -0.10 -4.19
C PRO A 140 22.73 -0.57 -4.81
N LEU A 141 22.73 -1.18 -6.00
CA LEU A 141 21.53 -1.78 -6.58
C LEU A 141 20.99 -2.93 -5.71
N LEU A 142 21.87 -3.84 -5.29
CA LEU A 142 21.52 -4.97 -4.43
C LEU A 142 21.05 -4.49 -3.06
N ALA A 143 21.69 -3.47 -2.49
CA ALA A 143 21.27 -2.88 -1.22
C ALA A 143 19.83 -2.36 -1.30
N LEU A 144 19.49 -1.58 -2.33
CA LEU A 144 18.13 -1.08 -2.54
C LEU A 144 17.12 -2.23 -2.75
N ALA A 145 17.45 -3.21 -3.59
CA ALA A 145 16.56 -4.32 -3.90
C ALA A 145 16.32 -5.24 -2.69
N LEU A 146 17.37 -5.57 -1.92
CA LEU A 146 17.28 -6.46 -0.77
C LEU A 146 16.65 -5.77 0.45
N HIS A 147 16.98 -4.51 0.70
CA HIS A 147 16.41 -3.76 1.83
C HIS A 147 14.89 -3.61 1.69
N SER A 148 14.41 -3.45 0.46
CA SER A 148 12.98 -3.41 0.13
C SER A 148 12.22 -4.72 0.43
N ALA A 149 12.91 -5.82 0.76
CA ALA A 149 12.27 -7.04 1.26
C ALA A 149 11.88 -6.97 2.74
N VAL A 150 12.47 -6.02 3.47
CA VAL A 150 12.37 -5.89 4.93
C VAL A 150 11.80 -4.53 5.36
N ASP A 151 11.67 -3.59 4.43
CA ASP A 151 11.01 -2.31 4.64
C ASP A 151 10.07 -1.90 3.48
N PHE A 152 9.35 -0.80 3.67
CA PHE A 152 8.36 -0.28 2.72
C PHE A 152 8.93 0.79 1.77
N ASP A 153 10.24 0.76 1.49
CA ASP A 153 10.96 1.80 0.74
C ASP A 153 10.37 2.07 -0.65
N TRP A 154 9.82 1.04 -1.29
CA TRP A 154 9.15 1.16 -2.59
C TRP A 154 7.88 2.01 -2.58
N SER A 155 7.40 2.42 -1.40
CA SER A 155 6.37 3.46 -1.27
C SER A 155 6.89 4.86 -1.64
N TYR A 156 8.21 5.06 -1.65
CA TYR A 156 8.86 6.32 -1.97
C TYR A 156 9.33 6.34 -3.43
N GLY A 157 8.83 7.30 -4.20
CA GLY A 157 9.21 7.48 -5.61
C GLY A 157 10.72 7.66 -5.84
N LEU A 158 11.45 8.20 -4.85
CA LEU A 158 12.90 8.33 -4.89
C LEU A 158 13.60 6.98 -5.11
N VAL A 159 13.14 5.92 -4.47
CA VAL A 159 13.77 4.59 -4.58
C VAL A 159 13.62 4.05 -6.00
N TRP A 160 12.45 4.25 -6.61
CA TRP A 160 12.22 3.91 -8.01
C TRP A 160 13.12 4.70 -8.96
N LEU A 161 13.28 6.02 -8.74
CA LEU A 161 14.21 6.83 -9.53
C LEU A 161 15.64 6.30 -9.46
N LEU A 162 16.10 5.87 -8.27
CA LEU A 162 17.42 5.27 -8.10
C LEU A 162 17.54 3.90 -8.80
N LEU A 163 16.51 3.05 -8.71
CA LEU A 163 16.46 1.75 -9.39
C LEU A 163 16.49 1.89 -10.92
N PHE A 164 15.95 2.98 -11.48
CA PHE A 164 16.08 3.30 -12.91
C PHE A 164 17.42 3.95 -13.26
N LEU A 165 17.95 4.81 -12.38
CA LEU A 165 19.17 5.57 -12.62
C LEU A 165 20.41 4.68 -12.70
N LEU A 166 20.55 3.71 -11.79
CA LEU A 166 21.73 2.84 -11.75
C LEU A 166 21.98 2.04 -13.06
N PRO A 167 21.00 1.31 -13.62
CA PRO A 167 21.18 0.64 -14.91
C PRO A 167 21.33 1.63 -16.07
N ALA A 168 20.73 2.82 -16.01
CA ALA A 168 20.92 3.87 -17.02
C ALA A 168 22.37 4.39 -17.03
N LEU A 169 22.96 4.62 -15.85
CA LEU A 169 24.36 5.01 -15.70
C LEU A 169 25.30 3.91 -16.22
N ALA A 170 25.05 2.66 -15.85
CA ALA A 170 25.83 1.52 -16.34
C ALA A 170 25.78 1.40 -17.87
N ARG A 171 24.59 1.65 -18.47
CA ARG A 171 24.42 1.65 -19.92
C ARG A 171 25.19 2.80 -20.58
N ALA A 172 25.16 4.00 -19.99
CA ALA A 172 25.88 5.17 -20.48
C ALA A 172 27.41 4.97 -20.43
N GLU A 173 27.94 4.43 -19.34
CA GLU A 173 29.37 4.11 -19.17
C GLU A 173 29.83 3.09 -20.24
N LYS A 174 29.05 2.02 -20.45
CA LYS A 174 29.32 1.03 -21.50
C LYS A 174 29.33 1.63 -22.91
N LEU A 175 28.45 2.59 -23.20
CA LEU A 175 28.44 3.28 -24.50
C LEU A 175 29.65 4.19 -24.67
N HIS A 176 30.05 4.89 -23.61
CA HIS A 176 31.21 5.77 -23.64
C HIS A 176 32.51 5.00 -23.90
N HIS A 177 32.70 3.85 -23.26
CA HIS A 177 33.86 2.98 -23.51
C HIS A 177 33.83 2.28 -24.88
N ALA A 178 32.66 2.14 -25.50
CA ALA A 178 32.52 1.56 -26.83
C ALA A 178 32.65 2.59 -27.96
N ALA A 179 32.64 3.89 -27.66
CA ALA A 179 32.86 4.92 -28.64
C ALA A 179 34.33 4.87 -29.09
N PRO A 180 34.62 4.76 -30.41
CA PRO A 180 35.99 4.78 -30.88
C PRO A 180 36.64 6.11 -30.50
N ASP A 181 37.80 6.01 -29.86
CA ASP A 181 38.68 7.14 -29.57
C ASP A 181 38.81 8.00 -30.83
N ASN A 182 38.60 9.32 -30.71
CA ASN A 182 38.40 10.31 -31.79
C ASN A 182 39.41 10.17 -32.95
N SER A 183 39.19 9.19 -33.81
CA SER A 183 39.95 8.95 -35.03
C SER A 183 39.34 9.84 -36.11
N PRO A 184 40.14 10.62 -36.85
CA PRO A 184 39.61 11.63 -37.75
C PRO A 184 38.70 10.97 -38.79
N VAL A 185 37.48 11.50 -38.87
CA VAL A 185 36.42 11.07 -39.79
C VAL A 185 36.98 11.07 -41.21
N ARG A 186 37.14 9.89 -41.82
CA ARG A 186 37.35 9.78 -43.26
C ARG A 186 36.04 10.17 -43.95
N PRO A 187 36.05 11.07 -44.94
CA PRO A 187 34.84 11.45 -45.66
C PRO A 187 34.28 10.22 -46.39
N ILE A 188 33.02 9.91 -46.10
CA ILE A 188 32.26 8.84 -46.74
C ILE A 188 32.13 9.22 -48.21
N SER A 189 32.85 8.50 -49.08
CA SER A 189 32.65 8.56 -50.53
C SER A 189 31.26 7.99 -50.84
N ALA A 190 30.32 8.89 -51.08
CA ALA A 190 28.96 8.56 -51.44
C ALA A 190 28.90 8.05 -52.89
N LYS A 191 28.83 6.74 -53.07
CA LYS A 191 28.18 6.13 -54.23
C LYS A 191 27.30 4.98 -53.76
N SER A 192 26.04 5.28 -53.49
CA SER A 192 24.98 4.26 -53.43
C SER A 192 24.65 3.82 -54.87
N PRO A 193 24.52 2.52 -55.16
CA PRO A 193 24.06 2.07 -56.47
C PRO A 193 22.55 2.38 -56.64
N PRO A 194 22.07 2.57 -57.88
CA PRO A 194 20.66 2.87 -58.12
C PRO A 194 19.81 1.64 -57.83
N ILE A 195 18.76 1.83 -57.03
CA ILE A 195 17.73 0.82 -56.77
C ILE A 195 16.82 0.80 -58.01
N THR A 196 16.92 -0.26 -58.81
CA THR A 196 15.97 -0.55 -59.89
C THR A 196 14.67 -1.08 -59.28
N GLY A 197 13.56 -0.39 -59.58
CA GLY A 197 12.22 -0.73 -59.10
C GLY A 197 11.58 -1.86 -59.88
N GLY A 198 10.94 -2.79 -59.16
CA GLY A 198 9.99 -3.76 -59.70
C GLY A 198 8.67 -3.68 -58.91
N PRO A 199 7.49 -3.79 -59.55
CA PRO A 199 6.20 -3.64 -58.89
C PRO A 199 5.77 -4.96 -58.26
N GLY A 200 6.19 -5.17 -57.01
CA GLY A 200 5.76 -6.30 -56.18
C GLY A 200 5.54 -5.79 -54.75
N ARG A 201 4.27 -5.54 -54.41
CA ARG A 201 3.83 -4.85 -53.20
C ARG A 201 3.99 -5.75 -51.95
N LEU A 202 5.23 -5.92 -51.50
CA LEU A 202 5.55 -6.33 -50.14
C LEU A 202 5.95 -5.06 -49.39
N VAL A 203 5.15 -4.64 -48.41
CA VAL A 203 5.58 -3.56 -47.51
C VAL A 203 6.91 -4.01 -46.91
N PRO A 204 8.02 -3.26 -47.10
CA PRO A 204 9.31 -3.73 -46.63
C PRO A 204 9.23 -3.93 -45.12
N PHE A 205 9.69 -5.08 -44.65
CA PHE A 205 9.69 -5.53 -43.25
C PHE A 205 10.12 -4.42 -42.26
N ALA A 206 11.02 -3.52 -42.68
CA ALA A 206 11.45 -2.34 -41.95
C ALA A 206 10.34 -1.31 -41.65
N VAL A 207 9.41 -1.07 -42.59
CA VAL A 207 8.27 -0.15 -42.40
C VAL A 207 7.25 -0.76 -41.44
N GLN A 208 7.03 -2.07 -41.50
CA GLN A 208 6.14 -2.79 -40.58
C GLN A 208 6.67 -2.73 -39.14
N HIS A 209 7.98 -2.94 -38.92
CA HIS A 209 8.59 -2.77 -37.60
C HIS A 209 8.57 -1.32 -37.10
N ARG A 210 8.70 -0.33 -37.98
CA ARG A 210 8.61 1.09 -37.61
C ARG A 210 7.20 1.44 -37.14
N LEU A 211 6.17 1.02 -37.88
CA LEU A 211 4.77 1.24 -37.51
C LEU A 211 4.43 0.54 -36.19
N LEU A 212 4.81 -0.72 -36.02
CA LEU A 212 4.61 -1.46 -34.77
C LEU A 212 5.28 -0.76 -33.58
N ARG A 213 6.53 -0.29 -33.73
CA ARG A 213 7.24 0.46 -32.68
C ARG A 213 6.50 1.74 -32.32
N VAL A 214 6.07 2.53 -33.31
CA VAL A 214 5.30 3.76 -33.05
C VAL A 214 4.01 3.42 -32.32
N SER A 215 3.25 2.42 -32.77
CA SER A 215 2.00 2.00 -32.12
C SER A 215 2.22 1.58 -30.66
N VAL A 216 3.27 0.79 -30.37
CA VAL A 216 3.61 0.37 -28.99
C VAL A 216 3.98 1.57 -28.13
N VAL A 217 4.78 2.51 -28.65
CA VAL A 217 5.16 3.72 -27.92
C VAL A 217 3.93 4.60 -27.65
N THR A 218 3.07 4.82 -28.66
CA THR A 218 1.84 5.61 -28.49
C THR A 218 0.92 4.97 -27.46
N LEU A 219 0.75 3.64 -27.49
CA LEU A 219 -0.04 2.91 -26.49
C LEU A 219 0.55 3.09 -25.09
N LEU A 220 1.86 2.91 -24.93
CA LEU A 220 2.54 3.07 -23.65
C LEU A 220 2.40 4.50 -23.10
N CYS A 221 2.60 5.52 -23.95
CA CYS A 221 2.38 6.92 -23.59
C CYS A 221 0.92 7.21 -23.21
N GLY A 222 -0.04 6.62 -23.92
CA GLY A 222 -1.46 6.73 -23.58
C GLY A 222 -1.78 6.13 -22.21
N VAL A 223 -1.25 4.93 -21.93
CA VAL A 223 -1.42 4.25 -20.64
C VAL A 223 -0.75 5.04 -19.51
N THR A 224 0.48 5.52 -19.69
CA THR A 224 1.17 6.30 -18.66
C THR A 224 0.46 7.62 -18.39
N LEU A 225 -0.07 8.30 -19.42
CA LEU A 225 -0.87 9.51 -19.24
C LEU A 225 -2.15 9.22 -18.46
N ALA A 226 -2.87 8.16 -18.81
CA ALA A 226 -4.09 7.76 -18.10
C ALA A 226 -3.82 7.43 -16.62
N LEU A 227 -2.78 6.66 -16.33
CA LEU A 227 -2.35 6.36 -14.97
C LEU A 227 -1.94 7.64 -14.21
N SER A 228 -1.23 8.55 -14.87
CA SER A 228 -0.82 9.83 -14.27
C SER A 228 -2.03 10.70 -13.90
N VAL A 229 -3.05 10.74 -14.76
CA VAL A 229 -4.31 11.45 -14.48
C VAL A 229 -5.04 10.82 -13.29
N LEU A 230 -5.12 9.49 -13.22
CA LEU A 230 -5.72 8.78 -12.09
C LEU A 230 -4.95 9.05 -10.78
N SER A 231 -3.62 9.00 -10.81
CA SER A 231 -2.77 9.34 -9.66
C SER A 231 -2.98 10.79 -9.22
N PHE A 232 -3.10 11.72 -10.16
CA PHE A 232 -3.38 13.12 -9.86
C PHE A 232 -4.74 13.31 -9.18
N GLN A 233 -5.79 12.64 -9.67
CA GLN A 233 -7.12 12.66 -9.06
C GLN A 233 -7.09 12.12 -7.61
N MET A 234 -6.41 10.99 -7.40
CA MET A 234 -6.25 10.40 -6.05
C MET A 234 -5.48 11.33 -5.11
N MET A 235 -4.40 11.94 -5.59
CA MET A 235 -3.60 12.90 -4.82
C MET A 235 -4.43 14.14 -4.44
N LYS A 236 -5.22 14.70 -5.37
CA LYS A 236 -6.11 15.83 -5.09
C LYS A 236 -7.17 15.47 -4.04
N GLY A 237 -7.80 14.30 -4.16
CA GLY A 237 -8.74 13.78 -3.16
C GLY A 237 -8.11 13.64 -1.77
N GLU A 238 -6.91 13.06 -1.67
CA GLU A 238 -6.18 12.91 -0.42
C GLU A 238 -5.76 14.26 0.19
N SER A 239 -5.33 15.22 -0.62
CA SER A 239 -4.98 16.57 -0.17
C SER A 239 -6.17 17.28 0.48
N LEU A 240 -7.34 17.23 -0.16
CA LEU A 240 -8.58 17.82 0.36
C LEU A 240 -9.05 17.12 1.65
N TYR A 241 -8.92 15.79 1.73
CA TYR A 241 -9.20 15.04 2.96
C TYR A 241 -8.30 15.50 4.11
N LYS A 242 -7.00 15.71 3.86
CA LYS A 242 -6.06 16.20 4.87
C LYS A 242 -6.40 17.62 5.34
N GLN A 243 -6.81 18.49 4.42
CA GLN A 243 -7.30 19.83 4.77
C GLN A 243 -8.56 19.74 5.64
N ALA A 244 -9.52 18.89 5.27
CA ALA A 244 -10.73 18.67 6.06
C ALA A 244 -10.44 18.12 7.47
N ALA A 245 -9.41 17.27 7.60
CA ALA A 245 -8.97 16.74 8.89
C ALA A 245 -8.33 17.81 9.79
N GLY A 246 -7.74 18.87 9.21
CA GLY A 246 -7.19 20.02 9.93
C GLY A 246 -8.23 21.11 10.24
N ALA A 247 -9.36 21.14 9.54
CA ALA A 247 -10.43 22.12 9.77
C ALA A 247 -11.16 21.89 11.10
N SER A 248 -11.38 22.94 11.87
CA SER A 248 -12.03 22.85 13.21
C SER A 248 -13.55 22.75 13.13
N HIS A 249 -14.17 23.43 12.15
CA HIS A 249 -15.62 23.58 12.08
C HIS A 249 -16.26 22.64 11.04
N SER A 250 -17.46 22.17 11.36
CA SER A 250 -18.23 21.27 10.50
C SER A 250 -18.62 21.90 9.16
N GLU A 251 -18.93 23.20 9.18
CA GLU A 251 -19.29 24.01 7.99
C GLU A 251 -18.19 24.03 6.93
N GLU A 252 -16.93 24.00 7.35
CA GLU A 252 -15.77 23.96 6.46
C GLU A 252 -15.40 22.51 6.08
N ARG A 253 -15.57 21.57 7.01
CA ARG A 253 -15.17 20.18 6.82
C ARG A 253 -16.05 19.44 5.82
N ILE A 254 -17.37 19.64 5.83
CA ILE A 254 -18.31 18.98 4.91
C ILE A 254 -18.00 19.27 3.43
N PRO A 255 -17.86 20.53 2.97
CA PRO A 255 -17.58 20.81 1.56
C PRO A 255 -16.23 20.25 1.13
N LEU A 256 -15.19 20.33 1.97
CA LEU A 256 -13.88 19.74 1.68
C LEU A 256 -13.94 18.22 1.52
N LEU A 257 -14.69 17.52 2.37
CA LEU A 257 -14.90 16.08 2.25
C LEU A 257 -15.72 15.70 1.02
N ARG A 258 -16.75 16.48 0.68
CA ARG A 258 -17.52 16.28 -0.57
C ARG A 258 -16.63 16.45 -1.79
N GLN A 259 -15.82 17.51 -1.83
CA GLN A 259 -14.88 17.76 -2.93
C GLN A 259 -13.80 16.67 -3.00
N SER A 260 -13.28 16.22 -1.85
CA SER A 260 -12.35 15.10 -1.75
C SER A 260 -12.91 13.83 -2.41
N LEU A 261 -14.17 13.48 -2.12
CA LEU A 261 -14.85 12.31 -2.70
C LEU A 261 -15.26 12.50 -4.17
N GLN A 262 -15.44 13.74 -4.66
CA GLN A 262 -15.62 14.01 -6.08
C GLN A 262 -14.33 13.70 -6.86
N TRP A 263 -13.17 14.08 -6.33
CA TRP A 263 -11.88 13.74 -6.92
C TRP A 263 -11.51 12.26 -6.75
N ASN A 264 -11.83 11.67 -5.60
CA ASN A 264 -11.53 10.27 -5.32
C ASN A 264 -12.68 9.57 -4.58
N PRO A 265 -13.66 8.99 -5.32
CA PRO A 265 -14.76 8.24 -4.73
C PRO A 265 -14.34 6.99 -3.94
N ARG A 266 -13.11 6.51 -4.15
CA ARG A 266 -12.58 5.26 -3.58
C ARG A 266 -11.90 5.46 -2.23
N GLN A 267 -11.97 6.66 -1.63
CA GLN A 267 -11.27 6.97 -0.39
C GLN A 267 -12.13 6.63 0.85
N PRO A 268 -11.88 5.52 1.57
CA PRO A 268 -12.76 5.07 2.65
C PRO A 268 -12.78 6.03 3.83
N LYS A 269 -11.64 6.66 4.14
CA LYS A 269 -11.52 7.59 5.27
C LYS A 269 -12.37 8.84 5.11
N ALA A 270 -12.39 9.43 3.91
CA ALA A 270 -13.22 10.59 3.62
C ALA A 270 -14.71 10.24 3.67
N ALA A 271 -15.09 9.08 3.13
CA ALA A 271 -16.47 8.59 3.19
C ALA A 271 -16.92 8.33 4.64
N ALA A 272 -16.09 7.68 5.45
CA ALA A 272 -16.37 7.45 6.87
C ALA A 272 -16.54 8.77 7.64
N ALA A 273 -15.59 9.70 7.47
CA ALA A 273 -15.63 11.02 8.13
C ALA A 273 -16.87 11.83 7.73
N LEU A 274 -17.17 11.91 6.43
CA LEU A 274 -18.32 12.64 5.92
C LEU A 274 -19.62 12.00 6.41
N SER A 275 -19.70 10.66 6.39
CA SER A 275 -20.91 9.97 6.80
C SER A 275 -21.35 10.42 8.19
N ARG A 276 -20.44 10.47 9.18
CA ARG A 276 -20.70 10.86 10.58
C ARG A 276 -21.35 12.23 10.73
N MET A 277 -21.20 13.11 9.75
CA MET A 277 -21.73 14.47 9.74
C MET A 277 -23.04 14.60 8.94
N LEU A 278 -23.41 13.57 8.17
CA LEU A 278 -24.63 13.56 7.38
C LEU A 278 -25.79 12.91 8.13
N PRO A 279 -27.02 13.44 7.98
CA PRO A 279 -28.23 12.83 8.51
C PRO A 279 -28.53 11.49 7.80
N GLU A 280 -29.40 10.68 8.40
CA GLU A 280 -30.02 9.54 7.70
C GLU A 280 -31.12 10.05 6.75
N PRO A 281 -31.29 9.47 5.54
CA PRO A 281 -30.63 8.25 5.02
C PRO A 281 -29.31 8.48 4.28
N GLU A 282 -28.89 9.75 4.10
CA GLU A 282 -27.75 10.13 3.26
C GLU A 282 -26.43 9.50 3.71
N GLY A 283 -26.14 9.51 5.02
CA GLY A 283 -24.92 8.93 5.56
C GLY A 283 -24.81 7.42 5.31
N SER A 284 -25.89 6.66 5.47
CA SER A 284 -25.92 5.22 5.16
C SER A 284 -25.84 4.93 3.66
N ALA A 285 -26.43 5.78 2.81
CA ALA A 285 -26.31 5.67 1.36
C ALA A 285 -24.85 5.90 0.91
N LEU A 286 -24.19 6.91 1.47
CA LEU A 286 -22.78 7.20 1.21
C LEU A 286 -21.87 6.02 1.59
N LEU A 287 -22.05 5.45 2.79
CA LEU A 287 -21.24 4.32 3.24
C LEU A 287 -21.46 3.08 2.37
N ARG A 288 -22.70 2.78 1.96
CA ARG A 288 -22.99 1.69 1.02
C ARG A 288 -22.31 1.91 -0.33
N LYS A 289 -22.33 3.15 -0.85
CA LYS A 289 -21.61 3.50 -2.08
C LYS A 289 -20.11 3.29 -1.93
N ALA A 290 -19.52 3.72 -0.81
CA ALA A 290 -18.10 3.55 -0.53
C ALA A 290 -17.70 2.07 -0.41
N LEU A 291 -18.52 1.24 0.23
CA LEU A 291 -18.31 -0.22 0.28
C LEU A 291 -18.40 -0.90 -1.09
N GLY A 292 -19.04 -0.29 -2.08
CA GLY A 292 -18.98 -0.76 -3.47
C GLY A 292 -17.58 -0.70 -4.07
N TYR A 293 -16.70 0.18 -3.55
CA TYR A 293 -15.29 0.26 -3.95
C TYR A 293 -14.37 -0.54 -3.03
N THR A 294 -14.64 -0.56 -1.72
CA THR A 294 -13.77 -1.21 -0.72
C THR A 294 -14.61 -2.06 0.25
N PRO A 295 -15.07 -3.24 -0.17
CA PRO A 295 -16.06 -4.04 0.58
C PRO A 295 -15.53 -4.57 1.92
N GLU A 296 -14.23 -4.79 2.02
CA GLU A 296 -13.54 -5.36 3.19
C GLU A 296 -13.02 -4.28 4.15
N ASP A 297 -13.27 -2.99 3.90
CA ASP A 297 -12.83 -1.93 4.81
C ASP A 297 -13.57 -2.03 6.15
N ALA A 298 -12.82 -2.35 7.20
CA ALA A 298 -13.37 -2.53 8.54
C ALA A 298 -14.01 -1.23 9.06
N ALA A 299 -13.41 -0.06 8.80
CA ALA A 299 -13.90 1.21 9.33
C ALA A 299 -15.27 1.56 8.75
N LEU A 300 -15.46 1.42 7.44
CA LEU A 300 -16.75 1.63 6.78
C LEU A 300 -17.83 0.67 7.30
N ASN A 301 -17.49 -0.61 7.48
CA ASN A 301 -18.43 -1.61 8.00
C ASN A 301 -18.86 -1.30 9.44
N TRP A 302 -17.94 -0.86 10.30
CA TRP A 302 -18.25 -0.42 11.67
C TRP A 302 -19.10 0.85 11.73
N GLU A 303 -18.88 1.82 10.84
CA GLU A 303 -19.75 3.00 10.77
C GLU A 303 -21.18 2.65 10.35
N LEU A 304 -21.36 1.70 9.41
CA LEU A 304 -22.68 1.19 9.08
C LEU A 304 -23.31 0.40 10.22
N ALA A 305 -22.53 -0.40 10.96
CA ALA A 305 -23.03 -1.13 12.13
C ALA A 305 -23.57 -0.18 13.19
N LYS A 306 -22.80 0.87 13.53
CA LYS A 306 -23.21 1.91 14.49
C LYS A 306 -24.51 2.60 14.08
N ARG A 307 -24.67 2.92 12.79
CA ARG A 307 -25.92 3.48 12.25
C ARG A 307 -27.08 2.48 12.33
N ALA A 308 -26.85 1.23 11.96
CA ALA A 308 -27.87 0.20 12.00
C ALA A 308 -28.39 -0.06 13.42
N MET A 309 -27.52 -0.02 14.44
CA MET A 309 -27.90 -0.16 15.85
C MET A 309 -28.74 1.01 16.39
N ARG A 310 -28.69 2.20 15.77
CA ARG A 310 -29.57 3.33 16.10
C ARG A 310 -30.96 3.21 15.47
N GLY A 311 -31.11 2.39 14.43
CA GLY A 311 -32.38 2.14 13.77
C GLY A 311 -33.29 1.16 14.52
N ASN A 312 -34.37 0.74 13.85
CA ASN A 312 -35.40 -0.16 14.40
C ASN A 312 -35.34 -1.61 13.85
N HIS A 313 -34.29 -1.95 13.10
CA HIS A 313 -34.16 -3.23 12.40
C HIS A 313 -33.06 -4.12 13.02
N PRO A 314 -33.37 -4.93 14.06
CA PRO A 314 -32.36 -5.65 14.83
C PRO A 314 -31.62 -6.70 14.00
N GLY A 315 -32.28 -7.36 13.04
CA GLY A 315 -31.63 -8.30 12.14
C GLY A 315 -30.55 -7.63 11.27
N THR A 316 -30.83 -6.43 10.75
CA THR A 316 -29.86 -5.65 9.97
C THR A 316 -28.71 -5.17 10.85
N ALA A 317 -28.99 -4.71 12.06
CA ALA A 317 -27.97 -4.31 13.02
C ALA A 317 -27.03 -5.48 13.37
N LEU A 318 -27.59 -6.63 13.74
CA LEU A 318 -26.82 -7.83 14.07
C LEU A 318 -25.95 -8.30 12.90
N TYR A 319 -26.50 -8.31 11.68
CA TYR A 319 -25.73 -8.64 10.48
C TYR A 319 -24.52 -7.72 10.31
N ARG A 320 -24.72 -6.40 10.45
CA ARG A 320 -23.64 -5.41 10.29
C ARG A 320 -22.59 -5.51 11.38
N VAL A 321 -23.01 -5.76 12.63
CA VAL A 321 -22.09 -5.99 13.76
C VAL A 321 -21.21 -7.21 13.48
N ARG A 322 -21.81 -8.37 13.14
CA ARG A 322 -21.05 -9.59 12.81
C ARG A 322 -20.08 -9.37 11.64
N LYS A 323 -20.49 -8.60 10.62
CA LYS A 323 -19.61 -8.25 9.51
C LYS A 323 -18.43 -7.38 9.96
N GLY A 324 -18.66 -6.41 10.84
CA GLY A 324 -17.61 -5.59 11.44
C GLY A 324 -16.62 -6.41 12.28
N GLU A 325 -17.14 -7.33 13.10
CA GLU A 325 -16.31 -8.23 13.93
C GLU A 325 -15.44 -9.18 13.12
N ALA A 326 -15.97 -9.69 12.01
CA ALA A 326 -15.21 -10.54 11.09
C ALA A 326 -14.08 -9.79 10.37
N LEU A 327 -14.21 -8.47 10.20
CA LEU A 327 -13.21 -7.62 9.55
C LEU A 327 -12.24 -6.94 10.54
N ASP A 328 -12.52 -6.98 11.84
CA ASP A 328 -11.73 -6.33 12.90
C ASP A 328 -11.62 -7.26 14.12
N VAL A 329 -10.87 -8.35 13.95
CA VAL A 329 -10.94 -9.54 14.80
C VAL A 329 -10.44 -9.33 16.23
N PHE A 330 -9.61 -8.31 16.48
CA PHE A 330 -9.02 -8.08 17.81
C PHE A 330 -9.48 -6.77 18.47
N ASN A 331 -10.49 -6.09 17.92
CA ASN A 331 -10.94 -4.81 18.46
C ASN A 331 -11.99 -4.98 19.57
N VAL A 332 -11.51 -5.15 20.80
CA VAL A 332 -12.37 -5.31 21.99
C VAL A 332 -13.26 -4.10 22.22
N VAL A 333 -12.75 -2.88 22.01
CA VAL A 333 -13.51 -1.64 22.23
C VAL A 333 -14.76 -1.61 21.37
N LYS A 334 -14.64 -1.92 20.06
CA LYS A 334 -15.79 -1.95 19.15
C LYS A 334 -16.76 -3.08 19.44
N ARG A 335 -16.29 -4.22 19.95
CA ARG A 335 -17.16 -5.32 20.39
C ARG A 335 -18.02 -4.93 21.58
N VAL A 336 -17.42 -4.24 22.55
CA VAL A 336 -18.17 -3.71 23.71
C VAL A 336 -19.18 -2.67 23.24
N GLU A 337 -18.76 -1.70 22.41
CA GLU A 337 -19.67 -0.69 21.83
C GLU A 337 -20.82 -1.34 21.04
N ALA A 338 -20.56 -2.44 20.34
CA ALA A 338 -21.58 -3.20 19.63
C ALA A 338 -22.56 -3.91 20.57
N ALA A 339 -22.06 -4.53 21.64
CA ALA A 339 -22.90 -5.19 22.64
C ALA A 339 -23.81 -4.18 23.34
N GLU A 340 -23.26 -3.04 23.75
CA GLU A 340 -24.01 -1.92 24.35
C GLU A 340 -25.05 -1.37 23.37
N GLY A 341 -24.67 -1.09 22.12
CA GLY A 341 -25.59 -0.59 21.10
C GLY A 341 -26.75 -1.54 20.78
N MET A 342 -26.49 -2.86 20.78
CA MET A 342 -27.51 -3.88 20.60
C MET A 342 -28.44 -4.01 21.82
N LEU A 343 -27.89 -3.87 23.03
CA LEU A 343 -28.67 -3.84 24.28
C LEU A 343 -29.60 -2.62 24.30
N ASP A 344 -29.07 -1.43 24.03
CA ASP A 344 -29.85 -0.19 23.97
C ASP A 344 -31.00 -0.27 22.97
N MET A 345 -30.73 -0.84 21.79
CA MET A 345 -31.78 -1.08 20.79
C MET A 345 -32.88 -2.02 21.32
N SER A 346 -32.50 -3.06 22.07
CA SER A 346 -33.45 -4.00 22.67
C SER A 346 -34.31 -3.32 23.73
N VAL A 347 -33.71 -2.48 24.58
CA VAL A 347 -34.42 -1.68 25.59
C VAL A 347 -35.39 -0.69 24.93
N ARG A 348 -34.97 0.03 23.88
CA ARG A 348 -35.86 0.94 23.13
C ARG A 348 -37.06 0.21 22.53
N LYS A 349 -36.85 -1.00 21.99
CA LYS A 349 -37.95 -1.81 21.45
C LYS A 349 -38.90 -2.32 22.54
N LEU A 350 -38.38 -2.71 23.69
CA LEU A 350 -39.21 -3.14 24.81
C LEU A 350 -40.12 -1.99 25.26
N LYS A 351 -39.55 -0.79 25.47
CA LYS A 351 -40.33 0.41 25.82
C LYS A 351 -41.42 0.74 24.80
N ALA A 352 -41.09 0.74 23.50
CA ALA A 352 -42.08 0.96 22.45
C ALA A 352 -43.18 -0.13 22.41
N GLY A 353 -42.83 -1.38 22.72
CA GLY A 353 -43.78 -2.48 22.83
C GLY A 353 -44.69 -2.37 24.06
N ASP A 354 -44.19 -1.84 25.17
CA ASP A 354 -44.96 -1.60 26.38
C ASP A 354 -45.89 -0.39 26.23
N GLU A 355 -45.47 0.66 25.51
CA GLU A 355 -46.33 1.80 25.13
C GLU A 355 -47.51 1.36 24.24
N LEU A 356 -47.28 0.42 23.31
CA LEU A 356 -48.34 -0.16 22.48
C LEU A 356 -49.32 -1.04 23.28
N ARG A 357 -48.86 -1.68 24.37
CA ARG A 357 -49.72 -2.46 25.28
C ARG A 357 -50.45 -1.59 26.31
N GLY A 358 -49.88 -0.44 26.68
CA GLY A 358 -50.48 0.53 27.60
C GLY A 358 -51.44 1.53 26.95
N ALA A 359 -51.53 1.56 25.62
CA ALA A 359 -52.54 2.35 24.92
C ALA A 359 -53.93 1.72 25.16
N PRO A 360 -54.91 2.45 25.75
CA PRO A 360 -56.21 1.89 26.05
C PRO A 360 -56.88 1.43 24.75
N GLU A 361 -57.34 0.19 24.73
CA GLU A 361 -58.16 -0.42 23.68
C GLU A 361 -59.38 0.45 23.36
N ARG A 362 -59.23 1.46 22.51
CA ARG A 362 -60.36 2.12 21.83
C ARG A 362 -60.73 1.32 20.59
N ARG A 363 -61.15 0.07 20.79
CA ARG A 363 -61.83 -0.77 19.79
C ARG A 363 -62.79 -1.72 20.48
N CYS A 364 -63.95 -1.22 20.87
CA CYS A 364 -65.27 -1.73 20.47
C CYS A 364 -66.36 -0.97 21.25
N ARG A 365 -67.02 0.00 20.64
CA ARG A 365 -68.38 0.41 21.02
C ARG A 365 -69.26 0.19 19.79
N ILE A 366 -69.55 -1.09 19.52
CA ILE A 366 -70.61 -1.48 18.59
C ILE A 366 -71.90 -1.52 19.42
N GLY A 367 -72.85 -0.65 19.06
CA GLY A 367 -74.30 -0.91 19.15
C GLY A 367 -74.93 -1.08 20.53
N ALA A 368 -75.29 0.04 21.18
CA ALA A 368 -76.45 0.08 22.08
C ALA A 368 -77.43 1.12 21.53
N ALA A 369 -78.04 0.79 20.40
CA ALA A 369 -79.20 1.48 19.84
C ALA A 369 -80.21 0.40 19.43
N ALA A 370 -80.94 -0.11 20.41
CA ALA A 370 -82.17 -0.84 20.19
C ALA A 370 -83.21 -0.22 21.13
N GLY A 371 -83.90 0.79 20.61
CA GLY A 371 -85.12 1.30 21.21
C GLY A 371 -86.21 0.24 21.06
N VAL A 372 -86.78 -0.17 22.19
CA VAL A 372 -88.02 -0.94 22.26
C VAL A 372 -89.17 0.07 22.32
N PRO A 373 -90.17 0.04 21.41
CA PRO A 373 -91.44 0.69 21.66
C PRO A 373 -92.36 -0.24 22.44
N SER A 374 -92.90 0.28 23.53
CA SER A 374 -93.91 -0.31 24.39
C SER A 374 -95.26 -0.43 23.68
N VAL A 375 -95.90 -1.59 23.82
CA VAL A 375 -97.34 -1.78 23.63
C VAL A 375 -98.02 -1.43 24.94
N GLY A 376 -99.05 -0.57 24.89
CA GLY A 376 -99.86 -0.15 26.03
C GLY A 376 -100.45 1.23 25.83
#